data_AF-A0A372Q3U7-F1
#
_entry.id   AF-A0A372Q3U7-F1
#
_cell.length_a   1.000
_cell.length_b   1.000
_cell.length_c   1.000
_cell.angle_alpha   90.00
_cell.angle_beta   90.00
_cell.angle_gamma   90.00
#
_symmetry.space_group_name_H-M   'P 1'
#
loop_
_entity.id
_entity.type
_entity.pdbx_description
1 polymer ?
#
loop_
_entity_poly.entity_id
_entity_poly.type
_entity_poly.pdbx_seq_one_letter_code
_entity_poly.pdbx_strand_id
1 'polypeptide(L)'
;MRKGYVGLNNQGATSYINSLLQSLYFTTYFRKAIYQIPTENDIPNKSVPLALQRVFYNLQTSDIPIETIELTKSFGWNSFDSFTHHDVHEFNRMLQNYLEGKMKALNEYRFC
;
A
#
# COMPACT_ATOMS: atom_id res chain seq x y z
N MET A 1 -3.23 -18.39 19.99
CA MET A 1 -2.32 -18.93 18.96
C MET A 1 -1.97 -17.77 18.03
N ARG A 2 -0.68 -17.45 17.84
CA ARG A 2 -0.28 -16.52 16.78
C ARG A 2 -0.40 -17.32 15.48
N LYS A 3 -1.48 -17.13 14.72
CA LYS A 3 -1.55 -17.68 13.36
C LYS A 3 -0.43 -17.05 12.55
N GLY A 4 0.11 -17.79 11.58
CA GLY A 4 1.32 -17.43 10.82
C GLY A 4 1.13 -16.18 9.93
N TYR A 5 1.70 -16.20 8.73
CA TYR A 5 1.50 -15.11 7.77
C TYR A 5 0.17 -15.27 7.03
N VAL A 6 -0.45 -14.15 6.66
CA VAL A 6 -1.69 -14.09 5.91
C VAL A 6 -1.44 -13.59 4.48
N GLY A 7 -2.19 -14.16 3.52
CA GLY A 7 -2.08 -13.84 2.10
C GLY A 7 -2.86 -12.59 1.68
N LEU A 8 -2.66 -12.19 0.43
CA LEU A 8 -3.45 -11.16 -0.25
C LEU A 8 -4.33 -11.83 -1.30
N ASN A 9 -5.60 -11.43 -1.36
CA ASN A 9 -6.52 -11.90 -2.40
C ASN A 9 -6.07 -11.39 -3.76
N ASN A 10 -6.06 -12.26 -4.76
CA ASN A 10 -5.82 -11.85 -6.13
C ASN A 10 -7.13 -11.38 -6.76
N GLN A 11 -7.19 -10.13 -7.19
CA GLN A 11 -8.40 -9.48 -7.73
C GLN A 11 -8.48 -9.56 -9.25
N GLY A 12 -7.73 -10.47 -9.87
CA GLY A 12 -7.58 -10.59 -11.32
C GLY A 12 -6.10 -10.73 -11.70
N ALA A 13 -5.56 -9.72 -12.38
CA ALA A 13 -4.16 -9.69 -12.82
C ALA A 13 -3.20 -9.06 -11.78
N THR A 14 -3.60 -8.98 -10.50
CA THR A 14 -2.91 -8.21 -9.46
C THR A 14 -1.78 -8.94 -8.72
N SER A 15 -1.35 -10.11 -9.18
CA SER A 15 -0.35 -10.95 -8.50
C SER A 15 1.00 -10.26 -8.30
N TYR A 16 1.39 -9.36 -9.21
CA TYR A 16 2.60 -8.55 -9.11
C TYR A 16 2.51 -7.52 -7.97
N ILE A 17 1.35 -6.89 -7.78
CA ILE A 17 1.08 -5.98 -6.65
C ILE A 17 1.18 -6.75 -5.34
N ASN A 18 0.54 -7.93 -5.28
CA ASN A 18 0.53 -8.74 -4.07
C ASN A 18 1.95 -9.16 -3.65
N SER A 19 2.77 -9.58 -4.62
CA SER A 19 4.16 -9.96 -4.39
C SER A 19 5.01 -8.78 -3.92
N LEU A 20 4.82 -7.60 -4.51
CA LEU A 20 5.51 -6.39 -4.10
C LEU A 20 5.08 -5.95 -2.68
N LEU A 21 3.79 -5.95 -2.38
CA LEU A 21 3.25 -5.54 -1.09
C LEU A 21 3.76 -6.41 0.05
N GLN A 22 3.83 -7.72 -0.14
CA GLN A 22 4.42 -8.63 0.84
C GLN A 22 5.91 -8.31 1.06
N SER A 23 6.67 -8.10 -0.02
CA SER A 23 8.10 -7.73 0.07
C SER A 23 8.31 -6.41 0.84
N LEU A 24 7.49 -5.40 0.55
CA LEU A 24 7.53 -4.10 1.23
C LEU A 24 7.09 -4.20 2.70
N TYR A 25 6.07 -5.02 2.99
CA TYR A 25 5.60 -5.26 4.36
C TYR A 25 6.69 -5.89 5.25
N PHE A 26 7.41 -6.88 4.71
CA PHE A 26 8.52 -7.52 5.42
C PHE A 26 9.75 -6.62 5.57
N THR A 27 9.86 -5.57 4.75
CA THR A 27 10.85 -4.51 4.93
C THR A 27 10.45 -3.65 6.13
N THR A 28 10.85 -4.08 7.33
CA THR A 28 10.37 -3.51 8.61
C THR A 28 10.58 -2.00 8.72
N TYR A 29 11.69 -1.48 8.21
CA TYR A 29 11.96 -0.03 8.20
C TYR A 29 10.93 0.71 7.34
N PHE A 30 10.66 0.22 6.14
CA PHE A 30 9.65 0.78 5.23
C PHE A 30 8.26 0.75 5.88
N ARG A 31 7.84 -0.40 6.42
CA ARG A 31 6.56 -0.52 7.12
C ARG A 31 6.42 0.49 8.27
N LYS A 32 7.46 0.67 9.08
CA LYS A 32 7.46 1.67 10.17
C LYS A 32 7.33 3.09 9.61
N ALA A 33 8.06 3.43 8.55
CA ALA A 33 7.98 4.74 7.91
C ALA A 33 6.58 5.04 7.35
N ILE A 34 5.92 4.06 6.72
CA ILE A 34 4.53 4.19 6.25
C ILE A 34 3.57 4.53 7.38
N TYR A 35 3.71 3.89 8.55
CA TYR A 35 2.87 4.19 9.72
C TYR A 35 3.13 5.58 10.33
N GLN A 36 4.19 6.29 9.95
CA GLN A 36 4.46 7.66 10.43
C GLN A 36 3.90 8.75 9.51
N ILE A 37 3.36 8.39 8.34
CA ILE A 37 2.69 9.34 7.46
C ILE A 37 1.36 9.74 8.12
N PRO A 38 1.09 11.04 8.39
CA PRO A 38 -0.19 11.48 8.91
C PRO A 38 -1.25 11.36 7.81
N THR A 39 -2.31 10.63 8.13
CA THR A 39 -3.42 10.32 7.21
C THR A 39 -4.77 10.48 7.89
N GLU A 40 -4.83 11.19 9.02
CA GLU A 40 -6.03 11.33 9.85
C GLU A 40 -7.18 12.02 9.09
N ASN A 41 -6.81 12.92 8.16
CA ASN A 41 -7.74 13.68 7.32
C ASN A 41 -7.82 13.13 5.88
N ASP A 42 -7.15 12.01 5.58
CA ASP A 42 -7.12 11.45 4.24
C ASP A 42 -8.38 10.64 3.94
N ILE A 43 -8.77 10.63 2.66
CA ILE A 43 -9.92 9.85 2.19
C ILE A 43 -9.44 8.44 1.82
N PRO A 44 -10.01 7.36 2.41
CA PRO A 44 -9.63 5.96 2.18
C PRO A 44 -9.30 5.57 0.73
N ASN A 45 -10.22 5.87 -0.20
CA ASN A 45 -10.07 5.50 -1.62
C ASN A 45 -9.31 6.53 -2.47
N LYS A 46 -8.70 7.56 -1.86
CA LYS A 46 -7.96 8.62 -2.58
C LYS A 46 -6.56 8.86 -2.01
N SER A 47 -6.17 8.10 -0.98
CA SER A 47 -4.85 8.23 -0.34
C SER A 47 -4.12 6.90 -0.39
N VAL A 48 -3.05 6.86 -1.17
CA VAL A 48 -2.13 5.72 -1.26
C VAL A 48 -1.50 5.41 0.12
N PRO A 49 -1.01 6.40 0.90
CA PRO A 49 -0.51 6.16 2.24
C PRO A 49 -1.53 5.49 3.17
N LEU A 50 -2.76 6.00 3.21
CA LEU A 50 -3.81 5.45 4.07
C LEU A 50 -4.18 4.01 3.66
N ALA A 51 -4.31 3.77 2.35
CA ALA A 51 -4.57 2.44 1.83
C ALA A 51 -3.44 1.45 2.17
N LEU A 52 -2.17 1.87 2.06
CA LEU A 52 -1.01 1.06 2.45
C LEU A 52 -0.97 0.78 3.96
N GLN A 53 -1.25 1.77 4.79
CA GLN A 53 -1.33 1.57 6.24
C GLN A 53 -2.37 0.52 6.61
N ARG A 54 -3.54 0.55 5.96
CA ARG A 54 -4.61 -0.44 6.15
C ARG A 54 -4.21 -1.83 5.68
N VAL A 55 -3.57 -1.95 4.52
CA VAL A 55 -3.04 -3.23 4.03
C VAL A 55 -2.02 -3.81 5.02
N PHE A 56 -1.06 -3.00 5.48
CA PHE A 56 -0.02 -3.46 6.42
C PHE A 56 -0.60 -3.79 7.80
N TYR A 57 -1.57 -3.02 8.27
CA TYR A 57 -2.28 -3.31 9.52
C TYR A 57 -3.02 -4.64 9.44
N ASN A 58 -3.74 -4.87 8.35
CA ASN A 58 -4.46 -6.12 8.13
C ASN A 58 -3.49 -7.29 7.98
N LEU A 59 -2.34 -7.13 7.31
CA LEU A 59 -1.31 -8.18 7.20
C LEU A 59 -0.74 -8.57 8.58
N GLN A 60 -0.80 -7.68 9.56
CA GLN A 60 -0.32 -7.91 10.90
C GLN A 60 -1.39 -8.52 11.84
N THR A 61 -2.68 -8.30 11.55
CA THR A 61 -3.76 -8.55 12.52
C THR A 61 -4.86 -9.48 12.01
N SER A 62 -5.02 -9.61 10.70
CA SER A 62 -6.06 -10.43 10.09
C SER A 62 -5.72 -11.91 10.14
N ASP A 63 -6.74 -12.71 10.40
CA ASP A 63 -6.70 -14.17 10.28
C ASP A 63 -7.18 -14.67 8.90
N ILE A 64 -7.64 -13.77 8.03
CA ILE A 64 -8.18 -14.07 6.70
C ILE A 64 -7.43 -13.30 5.60
N PRO A 65 -7.32 -13.86 4.38
CA PRO A 65 -6.72 -13.18 3.24
C PRO A 65 -7.29 -11.78 3.01
N ILE A 66 -6.43 -10.83 2.66
CA ILE A 66 -6.76 -9.40 2.65
C ILE A 66 -6.98 -8.92 1.23
N GLU A 67 -7.98 -8.09 1.04
CA GLU A 67 -8.26 -7.44 -0.24
C GLU A 67 -7.48 -6.13 -0.40
N THR A 68 -7.05 -5.84 -1.62
CA THR A 68 -6.28 -4.63 -1.99
C THR A 68 -7.11 -3.62 -2.80
N ILE A 69 -8.46 -3.68 -2.73
CA ILE A 69 -9.37 -2.84 -3.55
C ILE A 69 -9.16 -1.35 -3.26
N GLU A 70 -9.02 -1.00 -1.98
CA GLU A 70 -8.81 0.40 -1.57
C GLU A 70 -7.50 0.96 -2.14
N LEU A 71 -6.44 0.12 -2.18
CA LEU A 71 -5.15 0.50 -2.72
C LEU A 71 -5.22 0.72 -4.24
N THR A 72 -5.79 -0.21 -5.00
CA THR A 72 -5.92 -0.04 -6.45
C THR A 72 -6.76 1.21 -6.79
N LYS A 73 -7.87 1.43 -6.07
CA LYS A 73 -8.68 2.65 -6.21
C LYS A 73 -7.92 3.93 -5.87
N SER A 74 -7.02 3.90 -4.90
CA SER A 74 -6.21 5.07 -4.52
C SER A 74 -5.24 5.52 -5.62
N PHE A 75 -4.89 4.64 -6.55
CA PHE A 75 -4.13 4.97 -7.77
C PHE A 75 -5.02 5.45 -8.94
N GLY A 76 -6.33 5.57 -8.72
CA GLY A 76 -7.30 5.95 -9.75
C GLY A 76 -7.69 4.79 -10.68
N TRP A 77 -7.31 3.55 -10.35
CA TRP A 77 -7.63 2.39 -11.17
C TRP A 77 -9.09 1.99 -10.99
N ASN A 78 -9.77 1.77 -12.10
CA ASN A 78 -11.11 1.19 -12.13
C ASN A 78 -11.03 -0.35 -12.21
N SER A 79 -12.19 -1.02 -12.20
CA SER A 79 -12.25 -2.48 -12.24
C SER A 79 -11.57 -3.09 -13.46
N PHE A 80 -11.53 -2.40 -14.61
CA PHE A 80 -10.85 -2.90 -15.82
C PHE A 80 -9.34 -2.83 -15.72
N ASP A 81 -8.79 -1.79 -15.09
CA ASP A 81 -7.34 -1.63 -14.90
C ASP A 81 -6.75 -2.74 -14.03
N SER A 82 -7.55 -3.30 -13.09
CA SER A 82 -7.14 -4.43 -12.25
C SER A 82 -6.92 -5.76 -13.01
N PHE A 83 -7.33 -5.82 -14.28
CA PHE A 83 -7.08 -6.94 -15.19
C PHE A 83 -5.89 -6.72 -16.13
N THR A 84 -5.22 -5.56 -16.04
CA THR A 84 -4.02 -5.27 -16.82
C THR A 84 -2.77 -5.66 -16.03
N HIS A 85 -1.93 -6.50 -16.63
CA HIS A 85 -0.59 -6.75 -16.10
C HIS A 85 0.28 -5.53 -16.35
N HIS A 86 0.60 -4.81 -15.28
CA HIS A 86 1.60 -3.76 -15.30
C HIS A 86 2.98 -4.34 -15.00
N ASP A 87 4.03 -3.72 -15.53
CA ASP A 87 5.40 -4.02 -15.13
C ASP A 87 5.56 -3.69 -13.62
N VAL A 88 6.00 -4.68 -12.83
CA VAL A 88 6.15 -4.55 -11.37
C VAL A 88 7.15 -3.45 -10.99
N HIS A 89 8.18 -3.26 -11.81
CA HIS A 89 9.18 -2.23 -11.60
C HIS A 89 8.61 -0.84 -11.87
N GLU A 90 7.77 -0.68 -12.91
CA GLU A 90 7.07 0.57 -13.17
C GLU A 90 6.11 0.93 -12.02
N PHE A 91 5.32 -0.04 -11.55
CA PHE A 91 4.44 0.16 -10.41
C PHE A 91 5.22 0.53 -9.14
N ASN A 92 6.32 -0.17 -8.84
CA ASN A 92 7.17 0.16 -7.69
C ASN A 92 7.74 1.57 -7.80
N ARG A 93 8.24 1.98 -8.96
CA ARG A 93 8.77 3.34 -9.17
C ARG A 93 7.69 4.40 -8.97
N MET A 94 6.50 4.18 -9.51
CA MET A 94 5.36 5.08 -9.33
C MET A 94 4.97 5.21 -7.85
N LEU A 95 4.90 4.10 -7.13
CA LEU A 95 4.60 4.08 -5.69
C LEU A 95 5.65 4.85 -4.88
N GLN A 96 6.95 4.60 -5.13
CA GLN A 96 8.04 5.25 -4.40
C GLN A 96 8.04 6.77 -4.64
N ASN A 97 7.86 7.21 -5.89
CA ASN A 97 7.77 8.64 -6.23
C ASN A 97 6.62 9.33 -5.50
N TYR A 98 5.45 8.68 -5.41
CA TYR A 98 4.29 9.23 -4.69
C TYR A 98 4.60 9.38 -3.20
N LEU A 99 5.16 8.35 -2.57
CA LEU A 99 5.49 8.35 -1.15
C LEU A 99 6.59 9.36 -0.81
N GLU A 100 7.62 9.47 -1.66
CA GLU A 100 8.69 10.43 -1.48
C GLU A 100 8.16 11.87 -1.48
N GLY A 101 7.26 12.21 -2.42
CA GLY A 101 6.63 13.53 -2.46
C GLY A 101 5.85 13.85 -1.18
N LYS A 102 5.07 12.89 -0.68
CA LYS A 102 4.33 13.03 0.58
C LYS A 102 5.27 13.18 1.78
N MET A 103 6.32 12.38 1.86
CA MET A 103 7.26 12.41 2.98
C MET A 103 8.13 13.68 3.01
N LYS A 104 8.51 14.22 1.85
CA LYS A 104 9.24 15.49 1.76
C LYS A 104 8.40 16.66 2.27
N ALA A 105 7.14 16.74 1.84
CA ALA A 105 6.22 17.77 2.33
C ALA A 105 6.11 17.75 3.86
N LEU A 106 6.04 16.56 4.48
CA LEU A 106 6.00 16.44 5.95
C LEU A 106 7.26 16.97 6.63
N ASN A 107 8.43 16.70 6.06
CA ASN A 107 9.68 17.19 6.64
C ASN A 107 9.76 18.72 6.53
N GLU A 108 9.31 19.32 5.42
CA GLU A 108 9.25 20.77 5.27
C GLU A 108 8.32 21.43 6.31
N TYR A 109 7.14 20.86 6.57
CA TYR A 109 6.22 21.35 7.62
C TYR A 109 6.75 21.17 9.05
N ARG A 110 7.75 20.30 9.29
CA ARG A 110 8.35 20.11 10.62
C ARG A 110 9.44 21.14 10.95
N PHE A 111 9.85 21.97 9.99
CA PHE A 111 10.85 23.04 10.18
C PHE A 111 10.26 24.46 10.09
N CYS A 112 8.93 24.60 10.12
CA CYS A 112 8.21 25.86 10.31
C CYS A 112 7.46 25.83 11.65
#